data_AF-A0A976L7H0-F1
#
_entry.id   AF-A0A976L7H0-F1
#
_cell.length_a   1.000
_cell.length_b   1.000
_cell.length_c   1.000
_cell.angle_alpha   90.00
_cell.angle_beta   90.00
_cell.angle_gamma   90.00
#
_symmetry.space_group_name_H-M   'P 1'
#
loop_
_entity.id
_entity.type
_entity.pdbx_description
1 polymer ?
#
loop_
_entity_poly.entity_id
_entity_poly.type
_entity_poly.pdbx_seq_one_letter_code
_entity_poly.pdbx_strand_id
1 'polypeptide(L)'
;MKELSKHDLGNRITELRKLKGFYQEDLANAIAISRPSLAQVELGNRNVDVFEMKKITEVLGCSMDEIISYNFSILEEPPMEYSVKKSV
;
A
#
# COMPACT_ATOMS: atom_id res chain seq x y z
N MET A 1 7.64 16.28 16.53
CA MET A 1 6.86 15.13 16.03
C MET A 1 6.94 15.21 14.51
N LYS A 2 7.43 14.19 13.80
CA LYS A 2 7.48 14.24 12.33
C LYS A 2 6.06 14.04 11.80
N GLU A 3 5.55 15.00 11.04
CA GLU A 3 4.23 14.88 10.42
C GLU A 3 4.31 14.05 9.14
N LEU A 4 3.28 13.26 8.87
CA LEU A 4 3.16 12.50 7.63
C LEU A 4 2.74 13.44 6.50
N SER A 5 3.59 13.59 5.48
CA SER A 5 3.25 14.39 4.30
C SER A 5 2.57 13.57 3.20
N LYS A 6 1.94 14.26 2.24
CA LYS A 6 1.37 13.61 1.04
C LYS A 6 2.43 12.90 0.21
N HIS A 7 3.64 13.45 0.15
CA HIS A 7 4.76 12.84 -0.57
C HIS A 7 5.23 11.57 0.14
N ASP A 8 5.28 11.55 1.47
CA ASP A 8 5.59 10.34 2.23
C ASP A 8 4.53 9.26 1.96
N LEU A 9 3.25 9.64 1.98
CA LEU A 9 2.14 8.71 1.70
C LEU A 9 2.22 8.14 0.27
N GLY A 10 2.43 9.00 -0.74
CA GLY A 10 2.56 8.60 -2.13
C GLY A 10 3.76 7.67 -2.38
N ASN A 11 4.90 7.95 -1.73
CA ASN A 11 6.08 7.10 -1.78
C ASN A 11 5.81 5.71 -1.17
N ARG A 12 5.15 5.65 -0.01
CA ARG A 12 4.80 4.38 0.65
C ARG A 12 3.87 3.53 -0.20
N ILE A 13 2.85 4.13 -0.82
CA ILE A 13 1.96 3.45 -1.78
C ILE A 13 2.77 2.92 -2.97
N THR A 14 3.70 3.72 -3.50
CA THR A 14 4.58 3.33 -4.61
C THR A 14 5.43 2.11 -4.25
N GLU A 15 6.02 2.13 -3.06
CA GLU A 15 6.89 1.06 -2.55
C GLU A 15 6.11 -0.24 -2.36
N LEU A 16 4.96 -0.18 -1.69
CA LEU A 16 4.08 -1.34 -1.51
C LEU A 16 3.58 -1.89 -2.85
N ARG A 17 3.16 -1.01 -3.77
CA ARG A 17 2.73 -1.42 -5.11
C ARG A 17 3.84 -2.19 -5.84
N LYS A 18 5.06 -1.67 -5.83
CA LYS A 18 6.23 -2.31 -6.46
C LYS A 18 6.58 -3.63 -5.79
N LEU A 19 6.55 -3.69 -4.44
CA LEU A 19 6.81 -4.91 -3.69
C LEU A 19 5.82 -6.02 -4.07
N LYS A 20 4.55 -5.66 -4.28
CA LYS A 20 3.49 -6.59 -4.68
C LYS A 20 3.48 -6.88 -6.19
N GLY A 21 4.40 -6.31 -6.97
CA GLY A 21 4.58 -6.58 -8.40
C GLY A 21 3.58 -5.88 -9.32
N PHE A 22 2.84 -4.89 -8.84
CA PHE A 22 1.83 -4.17 -9.62
C PHE A 22 2.46 -3.05 -10.46
N TYR A 23 2.04 -2.91 -11.71
CA TYR A 23 2.20 -1.67 -12.46
C TYR A 23 1.19 -0.61 -11.97
N GLN A 24 1.43 0.66 -12.31
CA GLN A 24 0.47 1.73 -11.99
C GLN A 24 -0.90 1.47 -12.64
N GLU A 25 -0.90 0.94 -13.86
CA GLU A 25 -2.13 0.59 -14.58
C GLU A 25 -2.95 -0.45 -13.79
N ASP A 26 -2.29 -1.48 -13.26
CA ASP A 26 -2.95 -2.57 -12.51
C ASP A 26 -3.63 -2.06 -11.24
N LEU A 27 -2.91 -1.29 -10.42
CA LEU A 27 -3.47 -0.76 -9.17
C LEU A 27 -4.58 0.28 -9.46
N ALA A 28 -4.39 1.13 -10.46
CA ALA A 28 -5.38 2.15 -10.82
C ALA A 28 -6.70 1.49 -11.27
N ASN A 29 -6.61 0.47 -12.11
CA ASN A 29 -7.75 -0.31 -12.54
C ASN A 29 -8.44 -1.04 -11.38
N ALA A 30 -7.66 -1.64 -10.47
CA ALA A 30 -8.20 -2.34 -9.30
C ALA A 30 -8.97 -1.42 -8.33
N ILE A 31 -8.57 -0.16 -8.18
CA ILE A 31 -9.24 0.80 -7.30
C ILE A 31 -10.25 1.71 -8.04
N ALA A 32 -10.42 1.50 -9.35
CA ALA A 32 -11.30 2.24 -10.24
C ALA A 32 -10.99 3.74 -10.36
N ILE A 33 -9.71 4.08 -10.53
CA ILE A 33 -9.26 5.44 -10.89
C ILE A 33 -8.41 5.40 -12.17
N SER A 34 -8.16 6.55 -12.78
CA SER A 34 -7.27 6.61 -13.94
C SER A 34 -5.81 6.43 -13.54
N ARG A 35 -5.00 5.80 -14.40
CA ARG A 35 -3.55 5.68 -14.19
C ARG A 35 -2.85 7.03 -13.94
N PRO A 36 -3.15 8.13 -14.67
CA PRO A 36 -2.59 9.44 -14.34
C PRO A 36 -2.99 9.93 -12.93
N SER A 37 -4.21 9.63 -12.47
CA SER A 37 -4.64 9.96 -11.12
C SER A 37 -3.84 9.22 -10.06
N LEU A 38 -3.60 7.92 -10.26
CA LEU A 38 -2.73 7.14 -9.37
C LEU A 38 -1.29 7.69 -9.39
N ALA A 39 -0.76 8.06 -10.56
CA ALA A 39 0.56 8.67 -10.65
C ALA A 39 0.65 10.00 -9.86
N GLN A 40 -0.39 10.85 -9.89
CA GLN A 40 -0.42 12.07 -9.08
C GLN A 40 -0.54 11.78 -7.57
N VAL A 41 -1.22 10.70 -7.19
CA VAL A 41 -1.25 10.21 -5.79
C VAL A 41 0.14 9.76 -5.35
N GLU A 42 0.81 8.92 -6.15
CA GLU A 42 2.16 8.40 -5.86
C GLU A 42 3.20 9.52 -5.78
N LEU A 43 3.03 10.59 -6.57
CA LEU A 43 3.88 11.78 -6.51
C LEU A 43 3.55 12.71 -5.34
N GLY A 44 2.46 12.49 -4.61
CA GLY A 44 2.00 13.36 -3.52
C GLY A 44 1.30 14.65 -3.97
N ASN A 45 1.03 14.80 -5.27
CA ASN A 45 0.36 15.96 -5.85
C ASN A 45 -1.17 15.92 -5.70
N ARG A 46 -1.74 14.72 -5.49
CA ARG A 46 -3.17 14.49 -5.28
C ARG A 46 -3.40 13.81 -3.94
N ASN A 47 -4.44 14.27 -3.23
CA ASN A 47 -4.90 13.59 -2.02
C ASN A 47 -5.52 12.22 -2.35
N VAL A 48 -5.43 11.30 -1.40
CA VAL A 48 -6.17 10.03 -1.41
C VAL A 48 -7.28 10.16 -0.38
N ASP A 49 -8.53 9.91 -0.76
CA ASP A 49 -9.61 9.88 0.21
C ASP A 49 -9.65 8.53 0.96
N VAL A 50 -10.47 8.45 2.01
CA VAL A 50 -10.55 7.26 2.86
C VAL A 50 -11.05 6.01 2.11
N PHE A 51 -11.89 6.16 1.09
CA PHE A 51 -12.43 5.05 0.32
C PHE A 51 -11.43 4.56 -0.72
N GLU A 52 -10.73 5.46 -1.39
CA GLU A 52 -9.58 5.13 -2.26
C GLU A 52 -8.51 4.41 -1.45
N MET A 53 -8.18 4.93 -0.27
CA MET A 53 -7.18 4.31 0.59
C MET A 53 -7.59 2.91 1.05
N LYS A 54 -8.86 2.71 1.45
CA LYS A 54 -9.40 1.39 1.79
C LYS A 54 -9.18 0.40 0.64
N LYS A 55 -9.52 0.79 -0.59
CA LYS A 55 -9.31 -0.06 -1.77
C LYS A 55 -7.82 -0.35 -2.01
N ILE A 56 -6.95 0.65 -1.84
CA ILE A 56 -5.50 0.46 -1.97
C ILE A 56 -5.00 -0.58 -0.96
N THR A 57 -5.38 -0.46 0.31
CA THR A 57 -4.98 -1.40 1.37
C THR A 57 -5.49 -2.83 1.10
N GLU A 58 -6.71 -2.97 0.61
CA GLU A 58 -7.30 -4.27 0.23
C GLU A 58 -6.54 -4.92 -0.93
N VAL A 59 -6.23 -4.15 -1.99
CA VAL A 59 -5.52 -4.66 -3.18
C VAL A 59 -4.07 -5.02 -2.86
N LEU A 60 -3.39 -4.20 -2.06
CA LEU A 60 -1.99 -4.42 -1.68
C LEU A 60 -1.84 -5.45 -0.55
N GLY A 61 -2.95 -5.85 0.08
CA GLY A 61 -2.95 -6.81 1.18
C GLY A 61 -2.15 -6.30 2.38
N CYS A 62 -2.43 -5.06 2.78
CA CYS A 62 -1.91 -4.41 3.99
C CYS A 62 -3.04 -3.68 4.71
N SER A 63 -2.75 -3.16 5.90
CA SER A 63 -3.63 -2.35 6.72
C SER A 63 -3.36 -0.86 6.51
N MET A 64 -4.35 -0.04 6.90
CA MET A 64 -4.21 1.41 6.91
C MET A 64 -3.04 1.86 7.79
N ASP A 65 -2.92 1.30 9.00
CA ASP A 65 -1.87 1.59 9.97
C ASP A 65 -0.47 1.32 9.41
N GLU A 66 -0.29 0.22 8.67
CA GLU A 66 0.98 -0.07 7.99
C GLU A 66 1.38 1.06 7.04
N ILE A 67 0.44 1.70 6.34
CA ILE A 67 0.74 2.80 5.41
C ILE A 67 0.98 4.13 6.14
N ILE A 68 0.28 4.42 7.24
CA ILE A 68 0.34 5.73 7.91
C ILE A 68 1.27 5.79 9.12
N SER A 69 1.79 4.65 9.58
CA SER A 69 2.67 4.55 10.75
C SER A 69 3.90 5.47 10.67
N TYR A 70 4.35 5.97 11.81
CA TYR A 70 5.59 6.73 11.91
C TYR A 70 6.81 5.89 11.53
N ASN A 71 6.80 4.60 11.88
CA ASN A 71 7.87 3.65 11.60
C ASN A 71 7.52 2.79 10.38
N PHE A 72 7.27 3.41 9.24
CA PHE A 72 7.08 2.66 8.00
C PHE A 72 8.40 1.97 7.60
N SER A 73 8.41 0.64 7.58
CA SER A 73 9.49 -0.18 7.05
C SER A 73 8.88 -1.31 6.20
N ILE A 74 9.55 -1.65 5.09
CA ILE A 74 9.14 -2.73 4.18
C ILE A 74 9.88 -4.04 4.53
N LEU A 75 10.59 -4.07 5.66
CA LEU A 75 11.51 -5.13 6.07
C LEU A 75 11.13 -5.61 7.48
N GLU A 76 10.32 -6.68 7.56
CA GLU A 76 10.09 -7.61 8.70
C GLU A 76 8.85 -8.47 8.32
N GLU A 77 8.79 -9.80 8.11
CA GLU A 77 9.72 -10.94 8.13
C GLU A 77 9.17 -12.10 7.23
N PRO A 78 9.97 -13.15 6.93
CA PRO A 78 9.60 -14.37 6.17
C PRO A 78 8.35 -15.13 6.69
N PRO A 79 7.76 -16.01 5.85
CA PRO A 79 6.45 -16.62 6.11
C PRO A 79 6.40 -17.41 7.41
N MET A 80 5.36 -17.17 8.21
CA MET A 80 4.96 -18.03 9.34
C MET A 80 4.91 -19.49 8.90
N GLU A 81 5.68 -20.36 9.58
CA GLU A 81 5.57 -21.80 9.45
C GLU A 81 4.22 -22.24 10.05
N TYR A 82 3.22 -22.47 9.19
CA TYR A 82 1.99 -23.13 9.61
C TYR A 82 2.36 -24.52 10.13
N SER A 83 2.24 -24.73 11.44
CA SER A 83 2.17 -26.06 12.00
C SER A 83 0.95 -26.76 11.41
N VAL A 84 1.16 -27.56 10.36
CA VAL A 84 0.20 -28.54 9.90
C VAL A 84 -0.09 -29.41 11.11
N LYS A 85 -1.33 -29.39 11.60
CA LYS A 85 -1.80 -30.41 12.53
C LYS A 85 -1.59 -31.75 11.84
N LYS A 86 -0.55 -32.48 12.25
CA LYS A 86 -0.52 -33.91 12.00
C LYS A 86 -1.60 -34.50 12.90
N SER A 87 -2.75 -34.71 12.27
CA SER A 87 -3.69 -35.72 12.66
C SER A 87 -2.94 -37.02 12.91
N VAL A 88 -2.93 -37.48 14.16
CA VAL A 88 -2.90 -38.91 14.54
C VAL A 88 -3.79 -39.03 15.77
#